data_AF-A0A6L9ZS60-F1
#
_entry.id   AF-A0A6L9ZS60-F1
#
_cell.length_a   1.000
_cell.length_b   1.000
_cell.length_c   1.000
_cell.angle_alpha   90.00
_cell.angle_beta   90.00
_cell.angle_gamma   90.00
#
_symmetry.space_group_name_H-M   'P 1'
#
loop_
_entity.id
_entity.type
_entity.pdbx_description
1 polymer ?
#
loop_
_entity_poly.entity_id
_entity_poly.type
_entity_poly.pdbx_seq_one_letter_code
_entity_poly.pdbx_strand_id
1 'polypeptide(L)'
;MNSISPRKALNKAYLKVKPSRKDIKKFKDNLKLLLEQINKAESEEFHKNLISKFLQDTYYKSNYFINTKGRNDLVIHNSKYQKSNVGVIL
;
A
#
# COMPACT_ATOMS: atom_id res chain seq x y z
N MET A 1 -3.66 -17.01 -16.64
CA MET A 1 -3.45 -16.66 -15.22
C MET A 1 -4.71 -17.03 -14.44
N ASN A 2 -4.61 -17.88 -13.41
CA ASN A 2 -5.75 -18.18 -12.54
C ASN A 2 -5.98 -17.02 -11.57
N SER A 3 -6.99 -16.18 -11.82
CA SER A 3 -7.31 -15.07 -10.92
C SER A 3 -7.95 -15.61 -9.63
N ILE A 4 -7.29 -15.40 -8.51
CA ILE A 4 -7.83 -15.73 -7.19
C ILE A 4 -8.75 -14.58 -6.78
N SER A 5 -10.02 -14.87 -6.47
CA SER A 5 -10.93 -13.84 -5.94
C SER A 5 -10.36 -13.25 -4.64
N PRO A 6 -10.55 -11.96 -4.34
CA PRO A 6 -10.05 -11.34 -3.10
C PRO A 6 -10.44 -12.11 -1.83
N ARG A 7 -11.66 -12.66 -1.80
CA ARG A 7 -12.16 -13.48 -0.68
C ARG A 7 -11.38 -14.79 -0.48
N LYS A 8 -10.88 -15.39 -1.56
CA LYS A 8 -10.06 -16.62 -1.52
C LYS A 8 -8.58 -16.32 -1.20
N ALA A 9 -8.08 -15.15 -1.60
CA ALA A 9 -6.70 -14.74 -1.33
C ALA A 9 -6.47 -14.34 0.14
N LEU A 10 -7.53 -13.89 0.83
CA LEU A 10 -7.45 -13.48 2.23
C LEU A 10 -7.33 -14.68 3.17
N ASN A 11 -6.36 -14.65 4.09
CA ASN A 11 -6.35 -15.60 5.21
C ASN A 11 -7.65 -15.43 6.04
N LYS A 12 -8.32 -16.55 6.35
CA LYS A 12 -9.60 -16.58 7.08
C LYS A 12 -9.57 -15.82 8.41
N ALA A 13 -8.41 -15.68 9.06
CA ALA A 13 -8.26 -14.89 10.27
C ALA A 13 -8.64 -13.41 10.06
N TYR A 14 -8.33 -12.84 8.90
CA TYR A 14 -8.65 -11.45 8.58
C TYR A 14 -10.15 -11.20 8.40
N LEU A 15 -10.94 -12.24 8.05
CA LEU A 15 -12.41 -12.12 7.99
C LEU A 15 -13.03 -11.86 9.38
N LYS A 16 -12.31 -12.16 10.45
CA LYS A 16 -12.74 -11.93 11.83
C LYS A 16 -12.31 -10.56 12.37
N VAL A 17 -11.40 -9.87 11.67
CA VAL A 17 -10.93 -8.54 12.06
C VAL A 17 -11.94 -7.51 11.56
N LYS A 18 -12.65 -6.86 12.49
CA LYS A 18 -13.61 -5.82 12.12
C LYS A 18 -12.85 -4.55 11.70
N PRO A 19 -12.99 -4.07 10.46
CA PRO A 19 -12.38 -2.80 10.07
C PRO A 19 -13.05 -1.67 10.86
N SER A 20 -12.25 -0.74 11.39
CA SER A 20 -12.82 0.40 12.10
C SER A 20 -13.41 1.40 11.11
N ARG A 21 -14.52 2.06 11.48
CA ARG A 21 -15.12 3.13 10.64
C ARG A 21 -14.11 4.24 10.35
N LYS A 22 -13.22 4.52 11.31
CA LYS A 22 -12.14 5.50 11.17
C LYS A 22 -11.15 5.07 10.07
N ASP A 23 -10.73 3.81 10.05
CA ASP A 23 -9.80 3.30 9.05
C ASP A 23 -10.41 3.25 7.65
N ILE A 24 -11.70 2.93 7.55
CA ILE A 24 -12.44 2.98 6.27
C ILE A 24 -12.52 4.43 5.77
N LYS A 25 -12.85 5.39 6.64
CA LYS A 25 -12.90 6.80 6.26
C LYS A 25 -11.53 7.30 5.80
N LYS A 26 -10.48 6.98 6.57
CA LYS A 26 -9.09 7.32 6.23
C LYS A 26 -8.69 6.78 4.85
N PHE A 27 -9.02 5.52 4.56
CA PHE A 27 -8.78 4.92 3.25
C PHE A 27 -9.51 5.68 2.13
N LYS A 28 -10.79 5.98 2.31
CA LYS A 28 -11.58 6.71 1.31
C LYS A 28 -11.01 8.10 1.03
N ASP A 29 -10.67 8.83 2.09
CA ASP A 29 -10.12 10.18 1.98
C ASP A 29 -8.79 10.16 1.21
N ASN A 30 -7.88 9.23 1.56
CA ASN A 30 -6.60 9.10 0.86
C ASN A 30 -6.72 8.55 -0.57
N LEU A 31 -7.68 7.65 -0.83
CA LEU A 31 -7.92 7.12 -2.18
C LEU A 31 -8.45 8.23 -3.09
N LYS A 32 -9.35 9.07 -2.58
CA LYS A 32 -9.83 10.25 -3.32
C LYS A 32 -8.67 11.16 -3.69
N LEU A 33 -7.80 11.50 -2.73
CA LEU A 33 -6.61 12.32 -2.99
C LEU A 33 -5.69 11.70 -4.04
N LEU A 34 -5.44 10.39 -3.97
CA LEU A 34 -4.66 9.69 -4.99
C LEU A 34 -5.27 9.87 -6.38
N LEU A 35 -6.57 9.61 -6.52
CA LEU A 35 -7.28 9.69 -7.80
C LEU A 35 -7.30 11.12 -8.37
N GLU A 36 -7.39 12.14 -7.51
CA GLU A 36 -7.33 13.55 -7.91
C GLU A 36 -5.93 13.95 -8.43
N GLN A 37 -4.87 13.27 -7.98
CA GLN A 37 -3.48 13.56 -8.36
C GLN A 37 -2.99 12.76 -9.58
N ILE A 38 -3.72 11.72 -10.02
CA ILE A 38 -3.33 10.93 -11.19
C ILE A 38 -3.46 11.78 -12.45
N ASN A 39 -2.34 11.92 -13.16
CA ASN A 39 -2.26 12.59 -14.45
C ASN A 39 -1.55 11.68 -15.46
N LYS A 40 -2.20 11.35 -16.57
CA LYS A 40 -1.67 10.43 -17.60
C LYS A 40 -0.45 10.98 -18.35
N ALA A 41 -0.25 12.30 -18.33
CA ALA A 41 0.91 12.93 -18.97
C ALA A 41 2.19 12.84 -18.11
N GLU A 42 2.06 12.45 -16.85
CA GLU A 42 3.19 12.35 -15.93
C GLU A 42 3.96 11.06 -16.08
N SER A 43 5.20 11.07 -15.59
CA SER A 43 6.11 9.92 -15.63
C SER A 43 5.68 8.78 -14.71
N GLU A 44 6.15 7.57 -15.02
CA GLU A 44 5.98 6.40 -14.15
C GLU A 44 6.52 6.65 -12.72
N GLU A 45 7.68 7.32 -12.61
CA GLU A 45 8.30 7.67 -11.33
C GLU A 45 7.41 8.62 -10.52
N PHE A 46 6.74 9.57 -11.17
CA PHE A 46 5.75 10.42 -10.53
C PHE A 46 4.59 9.58 -9.93
N HIS A 47 4.05 8.62 -10.69
CA HIS A 47 2.98 7.75 -10.19
C HIS A 47 3.46 6.80 -9.09
N LYS A 48 4.69 6.28 -9.13
CA LYS A 48 5.29 5.49 -8.05
C LYS A 48 5.34 6.27 -6.74
N ASN A 49 5.69 7.56 -6.81
CA ASN A 49 5.69 8.44 -5.66
C ASN A 49 4.28 8.67 -5.10
N LEU A 50 3.26 8.82 -5.96
CA LEU A 50 1.86 8.92 -5.52
C LEU A 50 1.39 7.64 -4.81
N ILE A 51 1.69 6.47 -5.36
CA ILE A 51 1.34 5.17 -4.77
C ILE A 51 2.05 5.00 -3.42
N SER A 52 3.34 5.31 -3.35
CA SER A 52 4.12 5.26 -2.11
C SER A 52 3.52 6.15 -1.04
N LYS A 53 3.18 7.40 -1.40
CA LYS A 53 2.53 8.36 -0.50
C LYS A 53 1.17 7.85 -0.01
N PHE A 54 0.34 7.35 -0.92
CA PHE A 54 -0.96 6.78 -0.58
C PHE A 54 -0.84 5.65 0.45
N LEU A 55 0.07 4.68 0.22
CA LEU A 55 0.29 3.57 1.13
C LEU A 55 0.79 4.05 2.50
N GLN A 56 1.80 4.91 2.51
CA GLN A 56 2.35 5.48 3.74
C GLN A 56 1.26 6.18 4.56
N ASP A 57 0.58 7.17 3.96
CA ASP A 57 -0.38 8.02 4.66
C ASP A 57 -1.63 7.22 5.09
N THR A 58 -1.98 6.14 4.39
CA THR A 58 -3.14 5.30 4.73
C THR A 58 -2.87 4.38 5.92
N TYR A 59 -1.87 3.50 5.85
CA TYR A 59 -1.67 2.49 6.91
C TYR A 59 -0.22 2.25 7.33
N TYR A 60 0.76 2.57 6.48
CA TYR A 60 2.09 1.99 6.66
C TYR A 60 3.09 2.90 7.39
N LYS A 61 2.94 4.23 7.32
CA LYS A 61 3.97 5.21 7.76
C LYS A 61 4.46 5.06 9.21
N SER A 62 3.60 4.65 10.14
CA SER A 62 3.97 4.58 11.57
C SER A 62 4.87 3.38 11.90
N ASN A 63 4.64 2.25 11.24
CA ASN A 63 5.16 0.95 11.68
C ASN A 63 5.98 0.23 10.60
N TYR A 64 5.95 0.71 9.35
CA TYR A 64 6.53 0.04 8.20
C TYR A 64 7.33 1.04 7.36
N PHE A 65 8.48 0.60 6.88
CA PHE A 65 9.31 1.38 5.95
C PHE A 65 8.95 1.00 4.51
N ILE A 66 8.70 2.00 3.66
CA ILE A 66 8.37 1.82 2.25
C ILE A 66 9.44 2.51 1.41
N ASN A 67 10.07 1.78 0.48
CA ASN A 67 11.05 2.33 -0.45
C ASN A 67 11.26 1.41 -1.67
N THR A 68 12.05 1.82 -2.64
CA THR A 68 12.62 0.95 -3.67
C THR A 68 13.64 -0.02 -3.06
N LYS A 69 13.83 -1.20 -3.65
CA LYS A 69 14.90 -2.14 -3.23
C LYS A 69 15.42 -2.98 -4.38
N GLY A 70 16.65 -2.71 -4.80
CA GLY A 70 17.31 -3.42 -5.90
C GLY A 70 16.58 -3.17 -7.21
N ARG A 71 16.10 -4.25 -7.85
CA ARG A 71 15.29 -4.19 -9.09
C ARG A 71 13.78 -4.09 -8.83
N ASN A 72 13.36 -4.01 -7.56
CA ASN A 72 11.94 -3.90 -7.21
C ASN A 72 11.56 -2.42 -7.05
N ASP A 73 10.46 -2.04 -7.70
CA ASP A 73 9.94 -0.68 -7.74
C ASP A 73 9.47 -0.22 -6.36
N LEU A 74 8.76 -1.09 -5.63
CA LEU A 74 8.32 -0.74 -4.28
C LEU A 74 8.33 -1.94 -3.35
N VAL A 75 8.91 -1.76 -2.17
CA VAL A 75 8.90 -2.75 -1.10
C VAL A 75 8.37 -2.15 0.20
N ILE A 76 7.62 -2.97 0.94
CA ILE A 76 7.18 -2.67 2.31
C ILE A 76 7.94 -3.59 3.26
N HIS A 77 8.72 -3.01 4.15
CA HIS A 77 9.48 -3.72 5.18
C HIS A 77 8.62 -4.00 6.40
N ASN A 78 8.86 -5.13 7.08
CA ASN A 78 8.08 -5.58 8.24
C ASN A 78 8.25 -4.73 9.51
N SER A 79 9.16 -3.75 9.49
CA SER A 79 9.26 -2.74 10.54
C SER A 79 9.56 -1.37 9.95
N LYS A 80 9.58 -0.34 10.80
CA LYS A 80 9.97 1.04 10.44
C LYS A 80 11.44 1.21 10.03
N TYR A 81 12.25 0.15 10.11
CA TYR A 81 13.68 0.20 9.78
C TYR A 81 13.97 -0.49 8.45
N GLN A 82 14.77 0.17 7.61
CA GLN A 82 15.21 -0.33 6.30
C GLN A 82 15.95 -1.68 6.36
N LYS A 83 16.63 -1.97 7.47
CA LYS A 83 17.36 -3.24 7.66
C LYS A 83 16.43 -4.44 7.90
N SER A 84 15.16 -4.22 8.18
CA SER A 84 14.22 -5.32 8.43
C SER A 84 13.83 -6.02 7.13
N ASN A 85 13.36 -7.26 7.27
CA ASN A 85 12.96 -8.09 6.13
C ASN A 85 11.81 -7.46 5.36
N VAL A 86 11.80 -7.68 4.05
CA VAL A 86 10.70 -7.27 3.17
C VAL A 86 9.49 -8.16 3.43
N GLY A 87 8.33 -7.55 3.64
CA GLY A 87 7.05 -8.24 3.80
C GLY A 87 6.19 -8.24 2.54
N VAL A 88 6.28 -7.19 1.72
CA VAL A 88 5.51 -7.03 0.47
C VAL A 88 6.40 -6.46 -0.63
N ILE A 89 6.25 -6.99 -1.84
CA ILE A 89 6.85 -6.47 -3.08
C ILE A 89 5.67 -6.08 -3.99
N LEU A 90 5.72 -4.87 -4.54
CA LEU A 90 4.70 -4.27 -5.38
C LEU A 90 5.30 -3.87 -6.73
#